data_AF-A0A7V6PSH3-F1
#
_entry.id   AF-A0A7V6PSH3-F1
#
_cell.length_a   1.000
_cell.length_b   1.000
_cell.length_c   1.000
_cell.angle_alpha   90.00
_cell.angle_beta   90.00
_cell.angle_gamma   90.00
#
_symmetry.space_group_name_H-M   'P 1'
#
loop_
_entity.id
_entity.type
_entity.pdbx_description
1 polymer ?
#
loop_
_entity_poly.entity_id
_entity_poly.type
_entity_poly.pdbx_seq_one_letter_code
_entity_poly.pdbx_strand_id
1 'polypeptide(L)'
;MKTKIVFILCLLLILSSVNISLGKSLADVSWHIEGDRLIINLRAQDRIAYTTFTLSDPVRFVIDVYNVTIPDPKSIEINKSPVKSIRMAPKDEGRLRIVLETVKMPEYNINLSKNEKELFAEFKLNVSYTSNSIRKVLYGNDAVSIFFNTTLSRYEWILDDNPPRFIMEFPLTSLTGKIERVSDSSVVNRILGYDYEDREKNINTVLIVELKEKIAPLIARDQDNNIIRLNFKREEVSSAQTKTVPSPTASTTPKEQTVKVSPGEKRVSLNFKDADIKDVLQALSMKAGVNIIVDEGVSKKITLTLNNVTAREALEMITKASGLAYERWNNGYIVASPVRLLEILDSGMAKVKQTVESIEIRGDIVQIQNTLKVVYPDIVTSVSGRYIVLRGEEGKI
;
A
#
# COMPACT_ATOMS: atom_id res chain seq x y z
N MET A 1 73.90 -49.68 65.25
CA MET A 1 72.44 -49.77 65.54
C MET A 1 71.73 -49.63 64.20
N LYS A 2 71.24 -50.69 63.52
CA LYS A 2 69.93 -51.39 63.72
C LYS A 2 68.82 -50.33 63.96
N THR A 3 67.73 -50.15 63.18
CA THR A 3 66.79 -51.12 62.56
C THR A 3 65.75 -50.40 61.65
N LYS A 4 65.39 -51.01 60.49
CA LYS A 4 64.10 -51.13 59.74
C LYS A 4 62.97 -50.06 59.88
N ILE A 5 62.48 -49.42 58.79
CA ILE A 5 61.37 -49.79 57.84
C ILE A 5 59.97 -49.92 58.48
N VAL A 6 58.98 -49.11 58.03
CA VAL A 6 57.61 -49.44 57.51
C VAL A 6 57.02 -48.15 56.85
N PHE A 7 56.95 -48.06 55.51
CA PHE A 7 55.75 -48.13 54.64
C PHE A 7 54.49 -47.34 55.07
N ILE A 8 54.08 -46.34 54.28
CA ILE A 8 52.79 -46.34 53.56
C ILE A 8 52.85 -45.30 52.44
N LEU A 9 52.80 -45.85 51.23
CA LEU A 9 52.54 -45.21 49.96
C LEU A 9 51.05 -44.89 49.90
N CYS A 10 50.67 -43.62 49.92
CA CYS A 10 49.33 -43.18 49.52
C CYS A 10 49.47 -42.08 48.46
N LEU A 11 49.91 -42.50 47.27
CA LEU A 11 49.74 -41.76 46.04
C LEU A 11 48.25 -41.82 45.68
N LEU A 12 47.44 -40.92 46.24
CA LEU A 12 46.11 -40.65 45.70
C LEU A 12 46.31 -39.90 44.38
N LEU A 13 46.48 -40.66 43.29
CA LEU A 13 46.12 -40.22 41.95
C LEU A 13 44.62 -39.95 41.96
N ILE A 14 44.23 -38.77 42.43
CA ILE A 14 42.95 -38.20 42.03
C ILE A 14 43.17 -37.78 40.58
N LEU A 15 42.97 -38.73 39.68
CA LEU A 15 42.39 -38.44 38.37
C LEU A 15 41.03 -37.81 38.65
N SER A 16 41.03 -36.53 39.04
CA SER A 16 39.86 -35.70 38.84
C SER A 16 39.75 -35.63 37.33
N SER A 17 38.92 -36.52 36.79
CA SER A 17 38.22 -36.28 35.55
C SER A 17 37.69 -34.86 35.66
N VAL A 18 38.41 -33.90 35.08
CA VAL A 18 37.87 -32.60 34.77
C VAL A 18 36.79 -32.94 33.75
N ASN A 19 35.58 -33.16 34.24
CA ASN A 19 34.41 -33.08 33.42
C ASN A 19 34.36 -31.62 32.99
N ILE A 20 35.01 -31.31 31.87
CA ILE A 20 34.68 -30.14 31.07
C ILE A 20 33.27 -30.43 30.57
N SER A 21 32.29 -30.15 31.43
CA SER A 21 30.96 -29.87 30.96
C SER A 21 31.14 -28.67 30.04
N LEU A 22 31.08 -28.88 28.72
CA LEU A 22 30.73 -27.80 27.81
C LEU A 22 29.32 -27.38 28.22
N GLY A 23 29.23 -26.52 29.24
CA GLY A 23 27.99 -25.93 29.69
C GLY A 23 27.37 -25.24 28.49
N LYS A 24 26.20 -25.71 28.06
CA LYS A 24 25.47 -25.11 26.94
C LYS A 24 25.27 -23.64 27.27
N SER A 25 25.92 -22.76 26.51
CA SER A 25 25.88 -21.33 26.77
C SER A 25 24.47 -20.80 26.49
N LEU A 26 23.87 -20.10 27.44
CA LEU A 26 22.59 -19.45 27.22
C LEU A 26 22.83 -18.16 26.43
N ALA A 27 22.17 -18.01 25.29
CA ALA A 27 22.19 -16.77 24.53
C ALA A 27 21.29 -15.71 25.19
N ASP A 28 21.84 -14.50 25.35
CA ASP A 28 21.02 -13.30 25.39
C ASP A 28 20.84 -12.79 23.95
N VAL A 29 19.59 -12.60 23.54
CA VAL A 29 19.27 -12.14 22.18
C VAL A 29 18.38 -10.92 22.21
N SER A 30 18.90 -9.83 21.66
CA SER A 30 18.19 -8.57 21.48
C SER A 30 18.04 -8.24 20.00
N TRP A 31 17.02 -7.45 19.69
CA TRP A 31 16.80 -6.94 18.35
C TRP A 31 16.23 -5.53 18.45
N HIS A 32 16.50 -4.72 17.44
CA HIS A 32 15.86 -3.43 17.25
C HIS A 32 15.92 -3.06 15.77
N ILE A 33 15.22 -1.98 15.41
CA ILE A 33 15.28 -1.41 14.08
C ILE A 33 15.89 -0.02 14.21
N GLU A 34 16.97 0.22 13.47
CA GLU A 34 17.65 1.51 13.39
C GLU A 34 17.64 1.99 11.95
N GLY A 35 16.85 3.03 11.66
CA GLY A 35 16.60 3.45 10.28
C GLY A 35 16.15 2.27 9.42
N ASP A 36 16.78 2.08 8.26
CA ASP A 36 16.43 1.01 7.34
C ASP A 36 17.10 -0.36 7.65
N ARG A 37 17.51 -0.58 8.89
CA ARG A 37 18.26 -1.79 9.30
C ARG A 37 17.55 -2.50 10.44
N LEU A 38 17.32 -3.79 10.26
CA LEU A 38 17.01 -4.70 11.37
C LEU A 38 18.34 -5.21 11.94
N ILE A 39 18.55 -4.97 13.23
CA ILE A 39 19.75 -5.38 13.94
C ILE A 39 19.38 -6.46 14.94
N ILE A 40 20.07 -7.60 14.87
CA ILE A 40 19.96 -8.72 15.81
C ILE A 40 21.33 -8.89 16.47
N ASN A 41 21.36 -8.78 17.80
CA ASN A 41 22.54 -9.00 18.61
C ASN A 41 22.35 -10.23 19.48
N LEU A 42 23.28 -11.17 19.37
CA LEU A 42 23.35 -12.34 20.23
C LEU A 42 24.64 -12.31 21.04
N ARG A 43 24.54 -12.54 22.34
CA ARG A 43 25.68 -12.66 23.25
C ARG A 43 25.67 -14.00 23.97
N ALA A 44 26.82 -14.66 24.02
CA ALA A 44 27.03 -15.93 24.71
C ALA A 44 28.18 -15.82 25.73
N GLN A 45 28.25 -16.78 26.66
CA GLN A 45 29.36 -16.88 27.62
C GLN A 45 30.61 -17.50 26.97
N ASP A 46 30.39 -18.42 26.04
CA ASP A 46 31.43 -19.17 25.32
C ASP A 46 31.55 -18.74 23.87
N ARG A 47 32.59 -19.22 23.19
CA ARG A 47 32.79 -18.96 21.77
C ARG A 47 31.70 -19.65 20.95
N ILE A 48 31.14 -18.90 20.02
CA ILE A 48 30.11 -19.34 19.08
C ILE A 48 30.67 -19.41 17.66
N ALA A 49 30.02 -20.22 16.84
CA ALA A 49 30.19 -20.23 15.40
C ALA A 49 28.80 -20.10 14.75
N TYR A 50 28.73 -19.75 13.47
CA TYR A 50 27.46 -19.68 12.76
C TYR A 50 27.56 -20.17 11.32
N THR A 51 26.43 -20.62 10.77
CA THR A 51 26.23 -20.89 9.35
C THR A 51 24.95 -20.23 8.86
N THR A 52 24.92 -19.77 7.62
CA THR A 52 23.73 -19.21 6.99
C THR A 52 23.32 -19.99 5.76
N PHE A 53 22.02 -20.02 5.48
CA PHE A 53 21.46 -20.60 4.26
C PHE A 53 20.02 -20.12 4.04
N THR A 54 19.47 -20.41 2.86
CA THR A 54 18.12 -20.00 2.46
C THR A 54 17.24 -21.22 2.22
N LEU A 55 15.96 -21.12 2.60
CA LEU A 55 14.89 -22.05 2.19
C LEU A 55 13.98 -21.33 1.19
N SER A 56 13.46 -22.03 0.18
CA SER A 56 12.79 -21.41 -0.97
C SER A 56 11.26 -21.54 -1.01
N ASP A 57 10.63 -22.19 -0.02
CA ASP A 57 9.17 -22.34 0.03
C ASP A 57 8.65 -22.43 1.47
N PRO A 58 8.14 -21.32 2.06
CA PRO A 58 8.35 -19.94 1.64
C PRO A 58 9.82 -19.49 1.80
N VAL A 59 10.18 -18.36 1.19
CA VAL A 59 11.54 -17.81 1.28
C VAL A 59 11.90 -17.48 2.74
N ARG A 60 12.92 -18.14 3.27
CA ARG A 60 13.40 -17.92 4.65
C ARG A 60 14.91 -17.83 4.67
N PHE A 61 15.43 -16.80 5.35
CA PHE A 61 16.85 -16.72 5.68
C PHE A 61 17.09 -17.36 7.04
N VAL A 62 18.08 -18.24 7.15
CA VAL A 62 18.33 -18.99 8.38
C VAL A 62 19.77 -18.76 8.84
N ILE A 63 19.92 -18.49 10.13
CA ILE A 63 21.20 -18.49 10.85
C ILE A 63 21.14 -19.63 11.87
N ASP A 64 22.03 -20.61 11.73
CA ASP A 64 22.29 -21.60 12.77
C ASP A 64 23.51 -21.14 13.56
N VAL A 65 23.37 -20.96 14.87
CA VAL A 65 24.43 -20.57 15.81
C VAL A 65 24.77 -21.75 16.70
N TYR A 66 26.03 -22.14 16.73
CA TYR A 66 26.56 -23.30 17.44
C TYR A 66 27.08 -22.91 18.83
N ASN A 67 27.14 -23.90 19.72
CA ASN A 67 27.55 -23.78 21.13
C ASN A 67 26.66 -22.87 21.97
N VAL A 68 25.41 -22.67 21.54
CA VAL A 68 24.47 -21.78 22.21
C VAL A 68 23.04 -22.28 22.09
N THR A 69 22.22 -22.00 23.10
CA THR A 69 20.78 -22.28 23.10
C THR A 69 20.03 -21.14 23.78
N ILE A 70 18.71 -21.13 23.64
CA ILE A 70 17.78 -20.30 24.44
C ILE A 70 16.87 -21.22 25.27
N PRO A 71 16.28 -20.74 26.37
CA PRO A 71 15.44 -21.59 27.22
C PRO A 71 14.09 -21.84 26.55
N ASP A 72 13.49 -20.80 25.96
CA ASP A 72 12.18 -20.83 25.34
C ASP A 72 12.24 -20.29 23.91
N PRO A 73 11.53 -20.89 22.94
CA PRO A 73 11.37 -20.31 21.61
C PRO A 73 10.77 -18.90 21.65
N LYS A 74 11.26 -18.02 20.79
CA LYS A 74 10.80 -16.63 20.67
C LYS A 74 10.36 -16.35 19.24
N SER A 75 9.21 -15.72 19.07
CA SER A 75 8.70 -15.25 17.77
C SER A 75 8.40 -13.77 17.85
N ILE A 76 8.85 -13.02 16.86
CA ILE A 76 8.70 -11.56 16.78
C ILE A 76 8.17 -11.22 15.39
N GLU A 77 7.09 -10.44 15.34
CA GLU A 77 6.65 -9.83 14.10
C GLU A 77 7.47 -8.59 13.79
N ILE A 78 8.01 -8.52 12.58
CA ILE A 78 8.75 -7.36 12.07
C ILE A 78 7.87 -6.54 11.14
N ASN A 79 7.09 -7.22 10.29
CA ASN A 79 6.12 -6.64 9.35
C ASN A 79 6.69 -5.51 8.48
N LYS A 80 7.98 -5.59 8.13
CA LYS A 80 8.67 -4.61 7.28
C LYS A 80 9.41 -5.33 6.17
N SER A 81 9.05 -5.05 4.92
CA SER A 81 9.68 -5.68 3.77
C SER A 81 11.22 -5.54 3.84
N PRO A 82 12.00 -6.56 3.46
CA PRO A 82 11.53 -7.88 3.03
C PRO A 82 11.28 -8.86 4.19
N VAL A 83 11.45 -8.46 5.45
CA VAL A 83 11.37 -9.33 6.65
C VAL A 83 9.98 -9.29 7.29
N LYS A 84 9.27 -10.42 7.28
CA LYS A 84 7.95 -10.54 7.93
C LYS A 84 8.08 -10.79 9.42
N SER A 85 8.85 -11.79 9.81
CA SER A 85 9.00 -12.21 11.19
C SER A 85 10.36 -12.83 11.46
N ILE A 86 10.75 -12.87 12.73
CA ILE A 86 11.92 -13.59 13.24
C ILE A 86 11.43 -14.68 14.19
N ARG A 87 11.89 -15.91 14.00
CA ARG A 87 11.67 -17.03 14.92
C ARG A 87 13.00 -17.53 15.42
N MET A 88 13.12 -17.72 16.72
CA MET A 88 14.33 -18.18 17.39
C MET A 88 13.94 -19.42 18.20
N ALA A 89 14.60 -20.55 17.96
CA ALA A 89 14.30 -21.78 18.66
C ALA A 89 15.54 -22.67 18.76
N PRO A 90 15.68 -23.47 19.84
CA PRO A 90 16.63 -24.57 19.84
C PRO A 90 16.32 -25.50 18.66
N LYS A 91 17.35 -25.85 17.88
CA LYS A 91 17.19 -26.81 16.78
C LYS A 91 17.56 -28.23 17.20
N ASP A 92 18.72 -28.37 17.81
CA ASP A 92 19.24 -29.60 18.40
C ASP A 92 20.20 -29.21 19.54
N GLU A 93 20.85 -30.21 20.15
CA GLU A 93 21.69 -29.97 21.31
C GLU A 93 22.82 -28.96 21.05
N GLY A 94 22.72 -27.80 21.70
CA GLY A 94 23.74 -26.75 21.61
C GLY A 94 23.66 -25.89 20.34
N ARG A 95 22.52 -25.93 19.62
CA ARG A 95 22.31 -25.11 18.43
C ARG A 95 21.05 -24.26 18.52
N LEU A 96 21.22 -22.96 18.40
CA LEU A 96 20.14 -22.00 18.22
C LEU A 96 19.90 -21.80 16.73
N ARG A 97 18.65 -21.90 16.29
CA ARG A 97 18.24 -21.52 14.93
C ARG A 97 17.43 -20.23 14.97
N ILE A 98 17.90 -19.25 14.21
CA ILE A 98 17.22 -17.98 13.93
C ILE A 98 16.70 -18.05 12.49
N VAL A 99 15.39 -17.95 12.30
CA VAL A 99 14.71 -17.98 11.00
C VAL A 99 14.05 -16.65 10.78
N LEU A 100 14.45 -15.95 9.71
CA LEU A 100 13.72 -14.81 9.19
C LEU A 100 12.78 -15.31 8.10
N GLU A 101 11.47 -15.14 8.29
CA GLU A 101 10.51 -15.34 7.20
C GLU A 101 10.51 -14.08 6.33
N THR A 102 10.77 -14.25 5.03
CA THR A 102 10.99 -13.12 4.12
C THR A 102 10.14 -13.19 2.87
N VAL A 103 9.79 -12.03 2.30
CA VAL A 103 9.11 -11.94 0.98
C VAL A 103 10.12 -12.11 -0.16
N LYS A 104 11.32 -11.55 0.00
CA LYS A 104 12.48 -11.69 -0.89
C LYS A 104 13.75 -11.73 -0.04
N MET A 105 14.87 -12.15 -0.62
CA MET A 105 16.14 -12.19 0.10
C MET A 105 16.60 -10.77 0.49
N PRO A 106 16.82 -10.46 1.79
CA PRO A 106 17.40 -9.18 2.20
C PRO A 106 18.89 -9.11 1.86
N GLU A 107 19.40 -7.90 1.62
CA GLU A 107 20.84 -7.64 1.80
C GLU A 107 21.17 -7.78 3.29
N TYR A 108 22.29 -8.41 3.61
CA TYR A 108 22.66 -8.67 5.00
C TYR A 108 24.17 -8.60 5.22
N ASN A 109 24.54 -8.32 6.46
CA ASN A 109 25.92 -8.40 6.94
C ASN A 109 25.91 -9.07 8.32
N ILE A 110 26.70 -10.13 8.49
CA ILE A 110 26.78 -10.88 9.75
C ILE A 110 28.23 -11.05 10.15
N ASN A 111 28.57 -10.62 11.35
CA ASN A 111 29.93 -10.68 11.87
C ASN A 111 29.95 -11.21 13.29
N LEU A 112 31.06 -11.88 13.63
CA LEU A 112 31.40 -12.20 15.01
C LEU A 112 32.28 -11.10 15.59
N SER A 113 32.17 -10.88 16.90
CA SER A 113 33.13 -10.06 17.63
C SER A 113 34.53 -10.70 17.63
N LYS A 114 35.56 -9.92 17.96
CA LYS A 114 36.96 -10.40 18.01
C LYS A 114 37.18 -11.59 18.96
N ASN A 115 36.36 -11.71 19.99
CA ASN A 115 36.44 -12.81 20.96
C ASN A 115 35.47 -13.96 20.65
N GLU A 116 34.73 -13.87 19.54
CA GLU A 116 33.76 -14.86 19.06
C GLU A 116 32.64 -15.17 20.06
N LYS A 117 32.32 -14.24 20.98
CA LYS A 117 31.24 -14.40 21.96
C LYS A 117 29.97 -13.64 21.62
N GLU A 118 30.02 -12.82 20.57
CA GLU A 118 28.91 -11.99 20.13
C GLU A 118 28.74 -12.13 18.62
N LEU A 119 27.49 -12.23 18.18
CA LEU A 119 27.10 -12.22 16.77
C LEU A 119 26.25 -10.97 16.52
N PHE A 120 26.69 -10.18 15.55
CA PHE A 120 25.99 -9.01 15.04
C PHE A 120 25.45 -9.36 13.65
N ALA A 121 24.12 -9.40 13.51
CA ALA A 121 23.45 -9.62 12.24
C ALA A 121 22.61 -8.40 11.86
N GLU A 122 22.94 -7.80 10.73
CA GLU A 122 22.25 -6.67 10.14
C GLU A 122 21.54 -7.09 8.87
N PHE A 123 20.28 -6.72 8.73
CA PHE A 123 19.49 -6.95 7.54
C PHE A 123 18.94 -5.63 7.03
N LYS A 124 19.14 -5.36 5.74
CA LYS A 124 18.53 -4.22 5.07
C LYS A 124 17.03 -4.46 4.97
N LEU A 125 16.29 -3.54 5.55
CA LEU A 125 14.86 -3.44 5.41
C LEU A 125 14.54 -2.35 4.37
N ASN A 126 13.45 -2.55 3.64
CA ASN A 126 12.76 -1.50 2.90
C ASN A 126 11.91 -0.73 3.92
N VAL A 127 12.55 0.03 4.82
CA VAL A 127 11.81 0.92 5.72
C VAL A 127 11.81 2.30 5.11
N SER A 128 10.68 2.67 4.52
CA SER A 128 10.37 4.08 4.34
C SER A 128 9.84 4.61 5.65
N TYR A 129 10.75 4.92 6.59
CA TYR A 129 10.45 6.05 7.47
C TYR A 129 10.32 7.23 6.53
N THR A 130 9.12 7.81 6.41
CA THR A 130 9.01 9.05 5.68
C THR A 130 9.73 10.10 6.53
N SER A 131 11.04 10.30 6.31
CA SER A 131 11.70 11.52 6.75
C SER A 131 11.06 12.73 6.11
N ASN A 132 10.34 12.52 5.00
CA ASN A 132 9.64 13.53 4.24
C ASN A 132 8.17 13.56 4.70
N SER A 133 7.69 14.73 5.09
CA SER A 133 6.28 14.94 5.43
C SER A 133 5.76 16.22 4.80
N ILE A 134 4.51 16.19 4.38
CA ILE A 134 3.74 17.38 4.02
C ILE A 134 3.29 18.03 5.32
N ARG A 135 4.01 19.08 5.73
CA ARG A 135 3.74 19.81 6.98
C ARG A 135 2.57 20.79 6.87
N LYS A 136 2.22 21.22 5.66
CA LYS A 136 1.13 22.16 5.39
C LYS A 136 0.77 22.17 3.92
N VAL A 137 -0.51 22.38 3.60
CA VAL A 137 -0.98 22.72 2.25
C VAL A 137 -1.84 23.97 2.33
N LEU A 138 -1.56 24.96 1.50
CA LEU A 138 -2.35 26.19 1.40
C LEU A 138 -2.93 26.32 0.00
N TYR A 139 -4.19 26.74 -0.11
CA TYR A 139 -4.80 27.03 -1.40
C TYR A 139 -5.71 28.26 -1.38
N GLY A 140 -5.72 28.97 -2.51
CA GLY A 140 -6.43 30.24 -2.70
C GLY A 140 -5.79 31.06 -3.83
N ASN A 141 -6.50 32.05 -4.36
CA ASN A 141 -6.02 32.92 -5.45
C ASN A 141 -5.49 32.15 -6.67
N ASP A 142 -6.14 31.03 -6.98
CA ASP A 142 -5.79 30.13 -8.10
C ASP A 142 -4.38 29.54 -8.00
N ALA A 143 -3.89 29.39 -6.76
CA ALA A 143 -2.63 28.74 -6.47
C ALA A 143 -2.76 27.73 -5.33
N VAL A 144 -1.84 26.76 -5.33
CA VAL A 144 -1.66 25.78 -4.26
C VAL A 144 -0.19 25.77 -3.86
N SER A 145 0.09 25.83 -2.56
CA SER A 145 1.44 25.72 -2.00
C SER A 145 1.51 24.52 -1.06
N ILE A 146 2.41 23.60 -1.36
CA ILE A 146 2.63 22.35 -0.60
C ILE A 146 3.99 22.47 0.09
N PHE A 147 3.98 22.41 1.42
CA PHE A 147 5.16 22.63 2.25
C PHE A 147 5.64 21.29 2.80
N PHE A 148 6.94 21.03 2.70
CA PHE A 148 7.56 19.78 3.11
C PHE A 148 8.65 20.00 4.14
N ASN A 149 8.79 19.12 5.13
CA ASN A 149 9.86 19.25 6.14
C ASN A 149 11.28 19.14 5.56
N THR A 150 11.46 18.45 4.44
CA THR A 150 12.73 18.23 3.73
C THR A 150 12.58 18.53 2.24
N THR A 151 13.70 18.62 1.52
CA THR A 151 13.69 18.77 0.06
C THR A 151 13.27 17.46 -0.60
N LEU A 152 12.17 17.50 -1.37
CA LEU A 152 11.67 16.33 -2.06
C LEU A 152 12.49 15.94 -3.28
N SER A 153 12.72 14.63 -3.41
CA SER A 153 13.48 14.03 -4.49
C SER A 153 12.61 13.77 -5.72
N ARG A 154 11.36 13.32 -5.54
CA ARG A 154 10.45 12.90 -6.63
C ARG A 154 8.97 13.01 -6.26
N TYR A 155 8.14 13.27 -7.26
CA TYR A 155 6.68 13.15 -7.21
C TYR A 155 6.17 12.91 -8.63
N GLU A 156 4.98 12.33 -8.74
CA GLU A 156 4.26 12.15 -10.00
C GLU A 156 2.96 12.96 -9.96
N TRP A 157 2.42 13.29 -11.13
CA TRP A 157 1.15 14.00 -11.21
C TRP A 157 0.35 13.61 -12.44
N ILE A 158 -0.97 13.71 -12.31
CA ILE A 158 -1.95 13.43 -13.36
C ILE A 158 -2.96 14.58 -13.39
N LEU A 159 -3.34 14.99 -14.60
CA LEU A 159 -4.49 15.89 -14.80
C LEU A 159 -5.66 15.07 -15.35
N ASP A 160 -6.63 14.83 -14.49
CA ASP A 160 -7.89 14.15 -14.80
C ASP A 160 -8.97 15.17 -15.21
N ASP A 161 -9.89 14.71 -16.04
CA ASP A 161 -10.95 15.47 -16.69
C ASP A 161 -12.32 15.26 -16.02
N ASN A 162 -12.52 14.11 -15.35
CA ASN A 162 -13.87 13.62 -15.06
C ASN A 162 -14.03 13.07 -13.63
N PRO A 163 -14.25 13.94 -12.61
CA PRO A 163 -14.29 15.40 -12.69
C PRO A 163 -12.88 16.01 -12.78
N PRO A 164 -12.75 17.30 -13.17
CA PRO A 164 -11.45 17.93 -13.31
C PRO A 164 -10.64 17.88 -12.01
N ARG A 165 -9.48 17.20 -12.03
CA ARG A 165 -8.62 17.03 -10.86
C ARG A 165 -7.17 17.10 -11.26
N PHE A 166 -6.36 17.80 -10.47
CA PHE A 166 -4.91 17.69 -10.53
C PHE A 166 -4.44 16.85 -9.35
N ILE A 167 -3.98 15.64 -9.63
CA ILE A 167 -3.60 14.64 -8.63
C ILE A 167 -2.07 14.61 -8.56
N MET A 168 -1.52 14.65 -7.36
CA MET A 168 -0.09 14.51 -7.11
C MET A 168 0.17 13.36 -6.17
N GLU A 169 1.13 12.51 -6.51
CA GLU A 169 1.59 11.43 -5.66
C GLU A 169 3.01 11.68 -5.15
N PHE A 170 3.18 11.53 -3.85
CA PHE A 170 4.42 11.72 -3.11
C PHE A 170 4.82 10.38 -2.48
N PRO A 171 5.67 9.59 -3.15
CA PRO A 171 6.20 8.37 -2.58
C PRO A 171 7.01 8.66 -1.31
N LEU A 172 6.97 7.74 -0.35
CA LEU A 172 7.74 7.79 0.90
C LEU A 172 7.52 9.09 1.67
N THR A 173 6.30 9.60 1.62
CA THR A 173 5.87 10.86 2.24
C THR A 173 4.59 10.64 3.02
N SER A 174 4.45 11.31 4.17
CA SER A 174 3.22 11.33 4.97
C SER A 174 2.62 12.74 5.09
N LEU A 175 1.31 12.84 5.23
CA LEU A 175 0.58 14.09 5.45
C LEU A 175 0.39 14.34 6.94
N THR A 176 1.33 15.06 7.55
CA THR A 176 1.26 15.42 8.98
C THR A 176 0.58 16.78 9.22
N GLY A 177 0.45 17.58 8.16
CA GLY A 177 -0.04 18.96 8.19
C GLY A 177 -1.52 19.15 7.92
N LYS A 178 -1.99 20.37 8.15
CA LYS A 178 -3.34 20.80 7.73
C LYS A 178 -3.35 21.24 6.27
N ILE A 179 -4.50 21.02 5.63
CA ILE A 179 -4.87 21.60 4.34
C ILE A 179 -5.80 22.78 4.62
N GLU A 180 -5.38 23.99 4.30
CA GLU A 180 -6.09 25.23 4.67
C GLU A 180 -6.40 26.07 3.44
N ARG A 181 -7.66 26.51 3.32
CA ARG A 181 -8.07 27.53 2.34
C ARG A 181 -7.71 28.89 2.91
N VAL A 182 -6.86 29.65 2.22
CA VAL A 182 -6.44 30.99 2.66
C VAL A 182 -7.23 32.11 2.00
N SER A 183 -7.79 31.85 0.81
CA SER A 183 -8.67 32.76 0.09
C SER A 183 -9.56 32.00 -0.89
N ASP A 184 -10.49 32.70 -1.53
CA ASP A 184 -11.26 32.11 -2.62
C ASP A 184 -10.38 31.79 -3.82
N SER A 185 -10.81 30.77 -4.58
CA SER A 185 -10.21 30.40 -5.85
C SER A 185 -11.30 30.30 -6.89
N SER A 186 -11.03 30.86 -8.07
CA SER A 186 -11.85 30.70 -9.26
C SER A 186 -11.68 29.28 -9.83
N VAL A 187 -10.48 28.70 -9.73
CA VAL A 187 -10.12 27.40 -10.31
C VAL A 187 -10.26 26.22 -9.34
N VAL A 188 -9.75 26.33 -8.11
CA VAL A 188 -9.70 25.22 -7.15
C VAL A 188 -11.01 25.16 -6.36
N ASN A 189 -11.66 24.00 -6.37
CA ASN A 189 -12.84 23.72 -5.56
C ASN A 189 -12.45 23.38 -4.12
N ARG A 190 -11.62 22.35 -3.95
CA ARG A 190 -11.06 21.89 -2.67
C ARG A 190 -9.82 21.03 -2.90
N ILE A 191 -9.09 20.74 -1.83
CA ILE A 191 -7.97 19.79 -1.85
C ILE A 191 -8.22 18.69 -0.83
N LEU A 192 -7.96 17.46 -1.23
CA LEU A 192 -7.99 16.27 -0.38
C LEU A 192 -6.58 15.70 -0.30
N GLY A 193 -6.24 15.07 0.83
CA GLY A 193 -4.96 14.43 1.04
C GLY A 193 -5.13 13.10 1.76
N TYR A 194 -4.44 12.07 1.27
CA TYR A 194 -4.56 10.71 1.79
C TYR A 194 -3.18 10.07 1.91
N ASP A 195 -2.90 9.54 3.09
CA ASP A 195 -1.79 8.62 3.28
C ASP A 195 -2.26 7.21 3.02
N TYR A 196 -1.45 6.44 2.31
CA TYR A 196 -1.71 5.04 2.05
C TYR A 196 -0.42 4.23 2.16
N GLU A 197 -0.60 2.95 2.46
CA GLU A 197 0.50 2.00 2.58
C GLU A 197 0.55 1.13 1.31
N ASP A 198 1.71 1.09 0.64
CA ASP A 198 1.89 0.26 -0.55
C ASP A 198 2.14 -1.22 -0.22
N ARG A 199 2.29 -2.04 -1.26
CA ARG A 199 2.55 -3.49 -1.12
C ARG A 199 3.85 -3.80 -0.36
N GLU A 200 4.80 -2.88 -0.35
CA GLU A 200 6.06 -2.99 0.37
C GLU A 200 5.99 -2.44 1.80
N LYS A 201 4.81 -1.99 2.26
CA LYS A 201 4.57 -1.37 3.57
C LYS A 201 5.15 0.06 3.66
N ASN A 202 5.42 0.71 2.54
CA ASN A 202 5.84 2.11 2.53
C ASN A 202 4.63 3.05 2.66
N ILE A 203 4.79 4.13 3.41
CA ILE A 203 3.78 5.19 3.48
C ILE A 203 4.01 6.19 2.34
N ASN A 204 2.97 6.42 1.55
CA ASN A 204 2.94 7.38 0.44
C ASN A 204 1.76 8.35 0.65
N THR A 205 1.87 9.57 0.14
CA THR A 205 0.78 10.56 0.19
C THR A 205 0.27 10.87 -1.21
N VAL A 206 -1.05 10.91 -1.39
CA VAL A 206 -1.71 11.47 -2.58
C VAL A 206 -2.42 12.76 -2.21
N LEU A 207 -2.18 13.84 -2.95
CA LEU A 207 -2.97 15.06 -2.91
C LEU A 207 -3.86 15.15 -4.16
N ILE A 208 -5.16 15.37 -3.96
CA ILE A 208 -6.15 15.55 -5.02
C ILE A 208 -6.63 17.00 -4.97
N VAL A 209 -6.25 17.79 -5.96
CA VAL A 209 -6.76 19.14 -6.16
C VAL A 209 -7.98 19.05 -7.07
N GLU A 210 -9.18 19.15 -6.50
CA GLU A 210 -10.41 19.21 -7.30
C GLU A 210 -10.51 20.59 -7.95
N LEU A 211 -10.66 20.62 -9.27
CA LEU A 211 -10.74 21.82 -10.08
C LEU A 211 -12.19 22.02 -10.56
N LYS A 212 -12.57 23.28 -10.78
CA LYS A 212 -13.87 23.61 -11.38
C LYS A 212 -13.87 23.40 -12.89
N GLU A 213 -12.70 23.47 -13.51
CA GLU A 213 -12.47 23.18 -14.93
C GLU A 213 -11.11 22.50 -15.11
N LYS A 214 -10.93 21.79 -16.23
CA LYS A 214 -9.68 21.08 -16.51
C LYS A 214 -8.57 22.05 -16.91
N ILE A 215 -7.62 22.24 -16.02
CA ILE A 215 -6.48 23.14 -16.24
C ILE A 215 -5.22 22.57 -15.58
N ALA A 216 -4.13 22.52 -16.35
CA ALA A 216 -2.81 22.18 -15.82
C ALA A 216 -2.19 23.39 -15.12
N PRO A 217 -1.61 23.25 -13.92
CA PRO A 217 -0.86 24.32 -13.28
C PRO A 217 0.54 24.47 -13.89
N LEU A 218 1.09 25.68 -13.79
CA LEU A 218 2.53 25.88 -13.80
C LEU A 218 3.10 25.41 -12.46
N ILE A 219 4.03 24.47 -12.47
CA ILE A 219 4.64 23.89 -11.28
C ILE A 219 6.01 24.53 -11.04
N ALA A 220 6.18 25.20 -9.91
CA ALA A 220 7.46 25.76 -9.47
C ALA A 220 7.93 25.07 -8.19
N ARG A 221 9.23 24.74 -8.12
CA ARG A 221 9.88 24.20 -6.92
C ARG A 221 10.78 25.25 -6.30
N ASP A 222 10.61 25.45 -5.00
CA ASP A 222 11.44 26.32 -4.17
C ASP A 222 12.20 25.41 -3.21
N GLN A 223 13.44 25.08 -3.60
CA GLN A 223 14.27 24.09 -2.92
C GLN A 223 14.75 24.60 -1.56
N ASP A 224 15.02 25.88 -1.43
CA ASP A 224 15.50 26.49 -0.18
C ASP A 224 14.46 26.42 0.93
N ASN A 225 13.17 26.57 0.58
CA ASN A 225 12.07 26.56 1.53
C ASN A 225 11.28 25.24 1.59
N ASN A 226 11.66 24.26 0.76
CA ASN A 226 10.97 22.98 0.59
C ASN A 226 9.49 23.16 0.23
N ILE A 227 9.21 23.92 -0.84
CA ILE A 227 7.85 24.24 -1.28
C ILE A 227 7.65 23.83 -2.74
N ILE A 228 6.53 23.19 -3.03
CA ILE A 228 6.00 23.06 -4.40
C ILE A 228 4.83 24.04 -4.54
N ARG A 229 4.88 24.88 -5.58
CA ARG A 229 3.81 25.81 -5.94
C ARG A 229 3.16 25.37 -7.24
N LEU A 230 1.84 25.23 -7.22
CA LEU A 230 1.00 25.05 -8.39
C LEU A 230 0.31 26.39 -8.67
N ASN A 231 0.53 26.97 -9.84
CA ASN A 231 -0.12 28.22 -10.24
C ASN A 231 -1.05 27.95 -11.43
N PHE A 232 -2.35 28.20 -11.24
CA PHE A 232 -3.38 27.98 -12.25
C PHE A 232 -3.79 29.27 -12.98
N LYS A 233 -3.17 30.43 -12.66
CA LYS A 233 -3.41 31.65 -13.44
C LYS A 233 -2.79 31.54 -14.83
N ARG A 234 -3.59 31.82 -15.84
CA ARG A 234 -3.13 32.02 -17.22
C ARG A 234 -2.49 33.41 -17.28
N GLU A 235 -1.20 33.50 -17.61
CA GLU A 235 -0.67 34.77 -18.13
C GLU A 235 -1.43 35.02 -19.43
N GLU A 236 -2.21 36.10 -19.48
CA GLU A 236 -2.68 36.62 -20.75
C GLU A 236 -1.43 36.91 -21.56
N VAL A 237 -1.23 36.12 -22.62
CA VAL A 237 -0.17 36.39 -23.59
C VAL A 237 -0.52 37.75 -24.18
N SER A 238 0.15 38.78 -23.65
CA SER A 238 0.10 40.14 -24.11
C SER A 238 0.50 40.15 -25.58
N SER A 239 -0.50 40.10 -26.46
CA SER A 239 -0.34 40.44 -27.86
C SER A 239 0.08 41.90 -27.90
N ALA A 240 1.26 42.12 -28.47
CA ALA A 240 1.93 43.39 -28.61
C ALA A 240 1.01 44.54 -29.08
N GLN A 241 1.27 45.71 -28.49
CA GLN A 241 0.93 47.06 -28.93
C GLN A 241 0.24 47.19 -30.31
N THR A 242 -0.98 47.72 -30.29
CA THR A 242 -1.33 48.80 -31.21
C THR A 242 -2.07 49.88 -30.43
N LYS A 243 -1.45 51.07 -30.35
CA LYS A 243 -2.03 52.29 -29.78
C LYS A 243 -3.21 52.73 -30.64
N THR A 244 -4.37 53.03 -30.02
CA THR A 244 -5.11 54.30 -30.16
C THR A 244 -6.30 54.37 -29.17
N VAL A 245 -6.48 55.55 -28.58
CA VAL A 245 -7.46 56.02 -27.57
C VAL A 245 -8.59 56.81 -28.31
N PRO A 246 -9.77 57.21 -27.76
CA PRO A 246 -10.46 57.00 -26.46
C PRO A 246 -11.94 56.52 -26.54
N SER A 247 -12.49 56.24 -25.35
CA SER A 247 -13.92 56.12 -24.94
C SER A 247 -14.83 57.27 -25.43
N PRO A 248 -16.17 57.08 -25.53
CA PRO A 248 -17.04 57.44 -24.40
C PRO A 248 -18.24 56.50 -24.11
N THR A 249 -18.51 56.40 -22.82
CA THR A 249 -19.76 56.15 -22.07
C THR A 249 -21.09 56.07 -22.84
N ALA A 250 -21.87 54.99 -22.61
CA ALA A 250 -23.33 55.05 -22.38
C ALA A 250 -23.89 53.72 -21.84
N SER A 251 -24.83 53.87 -20.92
CA SER A 251 -25.55 52.88 -20.11
C SER A 251 -26.50 51.96 -20.89
N THR A 252 -26.73 50.74 -20.41
CA THR A 252 -28.08 50.15 -20.18
C THR A 252 -27.99 48.74 -19.55
N THR A 253 -28.65 48.56 -18.40
CA THR A 253 -29.11 47.29 -17.81
C THR A 253 -30.36 46.79 -18.58
N PRO A 254 -30.97 45.63 -18.27
CA PRO A 254 -30.50 44.24 -18.19
C PRO A 254 -31.24 43.33 -19.22
N LYS A 255 -30.63 42.24 -19.71
CA LYS A 255 -31.37 41.12 -20.29
C LYS A 255 -31.11 39.83 -19.53
N GLU A 256 -32.15 39.44 -18.81
CA GLU A 256 -32.50 38.13 -18.31
C GLU A 256 -32.08 37.03 -19.31
N GLN A 257 -31.06 36.25 -18.94
CA GLN A 257 -30.75 34.98 -19.58
C GLN A 257 -31.34 33.87 -18.73
N THR A 258 -32.37 33.26 -19.29
CA THR A 258 -33.00 32.03 -18.86
C THR A 258 -31.95 30.94 -18.60
N VAL A 259 -31.79 30.59 -17.33
CA VAL A 259 -31.07 29.39 -16.91
C VAL A 259 -31.87 28.19 -17.42
N LYS A 260 -31.34 27.50 -18.45
CA LYS A 260 -31.75 26.14 -18.77
C LYS A 260 -31.39 25.25 -17.57
N VAL A 261 -32.41 24.89 -16.79
CA VAL A 261 -32.31 23.91 -15.70
C VAL A 261 -32.05 22.53 -16.33
N SER A 262 -30.90 21.95 -16.05
CA SER A 262 -30.60 20.54 -16.36
C SER A 262 -31.57 19.63 -15.59
N PRO A 263 -32.10 18.54 -16.20
CA PRO A 263 -33.04 17.63 -15.52
C PRO A 263 -32.43 17.04 -14.25
N GLY A 264 -33.16 17.12 -13.13
CA GLY A 264 -32.69 16.66 -11.83
C GLY A 264 -32.38 15.16 -11.79
N GLU A 265 -31.24 14.80 -11.22
CA GLU A 265 -30.82 13.41 -11.02
C GLU A 265 -31.84 12.63 -10.17
N LYS A 266 -32.13 11.38 -10.58
CA LYS A 266 -33.09 10.51 -9.88
C LYS A 266 -32.63 10.24 -8.45
N ARG A 267 -33.48 10.56 -7.47
CA ARG A 267 -33.23 10.32 -6.04
C ARG A 267 -33.84 9.02 -5.56
N VAL A 268 -33.18 8.37 -4.60
CA VAL A 268 -33.56 7.08 -4.05
C VAL A 268 -33.54 7.09 -2.53
N SER A 269 -34.39 6.26 -1.93
CA SER A 269 -34.35 5.92 -0.51
C SER A 269 -34.30 4.40 -0.39
N LEU A 270 -33.38 3.89 0.43
CA LEU A 270 -33.10 2.46 0.61
C LEU A 270 -32.75 2.20 2.07
N ASN A 271 -33.11 1.03 2.60
CA ASN A 271 -32.77 0.65 3.96
C ASN A 271 -32.31 -0.81 3.97
N PHE A 272 -31.15 -1.06 4.56
CA PHE A 272 -30.53 -2.37 4.66
C PHE A 272 -30.01 -2.60 6.07
N LYS A 273 -30.17 -3.82 6.56
CA LYS A 273 -29.65 -4.28 7.85
C LYS A 273 -28.88 -5.57 7.62
N ASP A 274 -27.60 -5.56 7.98
CA ASP A 274 -26.68 -6.70 7.84
C ASP A 274 -26.67 -7.33 6.42
N ALA A 275 -26.76 -6.48 5.38
CA ALA A 275 -26.82 -6.92 3.98
C ALA A 275 -25.43 -7.02 3.36
N ASP A 276 -25.24 -7.91 2.38
CA ASP A 276 -24.02 -7.94 1.58
C ASP A 276 -23.91 -6.66 0.75
N ILE A 277 -22.71 -6.08 0.72
CA ILE A 277 -22.47 -4.84 -0.01
C ILE A 277 -22.72 -4.97 -1.53
N LYS A 278 -22.55 -6.15 -2.12
CA LYS A 278 -22.89 -6.41 -3.52
C LYS A 278 -24.39 -6.28 -3.74
N ASP A 279 -25.21 -6.83 -2.84
CA ASP A 279 -26.67 -6.75 -2.91
C ASP A 279 -27.15 -5.30 -2.74
N VAL A 280 -26.53 -4.56 -1.82
CA VAL A 280 -26.80 -3.13 -1.60
C VAL A 280 -26.50 -2.31 -2.87
N LEU A 281 -25.32 -2.52 -3.48
CA LEU A 281 -24.91 -1.80 -4.69
C LEU A 281 -25.76 -2.17 -5.89
N GLN A 282 -26.18 -3.43 -6.01
CA GLN A 282 -27.10 -3.88 -7.05
C GLN A 282 -28.49 -3.25 -6.91
N ALA A 283 -29.04 -3.23 -5.69
CA ALA A 283 -30.32 -2.58 -5.42
C ALA A 283 -30.27 -1.07 -5.69
N LEU A 284 -29.14 -0.41 -5.38
CA LEU A 284 -28.90 0.99 -5.73
C LEU A 284 -28.89 1.20 -7.26
N SER A 285 -28.18 0.34 -8.00
CA SER A 285 -28.13 0.36 -9.46
C SER A 285 -29.54 0.28 -10.07
N MET A 286 -30.36 -0.66 -9.62
CA MET A 286 -31.74 -0.85 -10.10
C MET A 286 -32.64 0.34 -9.75
N LYS A 287 -32.57 0.84 -8.51
CA LYS A 287 -33.45 1.92 -8.04
C LYS A 287 -33.10 3.25 -8.70
N ALA A 288 -31.81 3.56 -8.82
CA ALA A 288 -31.31 4.81 -9.40
C ALA A 288 -31.22 4.77 -10.93
N GLY A 289 -31.23 3.59 -11.55
CA GLY A 289 -31.14 3.43 -13.00
C GLY A 289 -29.75 3.72 -13.56
N VAL A 290 -28.70 3.39 -12.79
CA VAL A 290 -27.30 3.59 -13.19
C VAL A 290 -26.57 2.26 -13.20
N ASN A 291 -25.61 2.07 -14.10
CA ASN A 291 -24.80 0.86 -14.11
C ASN A 291 -23.77 0.93 -12.97
N ILE A 292 -23.64 -0.13 -12.18
CA ILE A 292 -22.63 -0.24 -11.12
C ILE A 292 -21.91 -1.58 -11.29
N ILE A 293 -20.60 -1.52 -11.53
CA ILE A 293 -19.70 -2.67 -11.64
C ILE A 293 -18.97 -2.81 -10.32
N VAL A 294 -18.95 -4.00 -9.73
CA VAL A 294 -18.28 -4.25 -8.44
C VAL A 294 -17.16 -5.26 -8.66
N ASP A 295 -15.96 -4.95 -8.19
CA ASP A 295 -14.82 -5.87 -8.23
C ASP A 295 -15.10 -7.14 -7.40
N GLU A 296 -14.59 -8.28 -7.87
CA GLU A 296 -14.86 -9.58 -7.27
C GLU A 296 -14.35 -9.70 -5.83
N GLY A 297 -13.25 -9.00 -5.50
CA GLY A 297 -12.62 -9.00 -4.18
C GLY A 297 -13.37 -8.20 -3.11
N VAL A 298 -14.46 -7.54 -3.47
CA VAL A 298 -15.33 -6.84 -2.52
C VAL A 298 -16.20 -7.86 -1.78
N SER A 299 -16.00 -8.05 -0.48
CA SER A 299 -16.86 -8.92 0.33
C SER A 299 -16.99 -8.36 1.75
N LYS A 300 -18.10 -7.65 2.03
CA LYS A 300 -18.40 -7.06 3.34
C LYS A 300 -19.90 -6.96 3.57
N LYS A 301 -20.31 -7.03 4.83
CA LYS A 301 -21.68 -6.72 5.26
C LYS A 301 -21.82 -5.28 5.74
N ILE A 302 -22.97 -4.67 5.51
CA ILE A 302 -23.27 -3.29 5.90
C ILE A 302 -24.72 -3.13 6.37
N THR A 303 -24.91 -2.24 7.33
CA THR A 303 -26.23 -1.72 7.74
C THR A 303 -26.26 -0.24 7.40
N LEU A 304 -27.25 0.20 6.61
CA LEU A 304 -27.35 1.58 6.16
C LEU A 304 -28.79 1.98 5.82
N THR A 305 -29.08 3.27 6.03
CA THR A 305 -30.32 3.90 5.62
C THR A 305 -30.00 5.11 4.75
N LEU A 306 -30.48 5.08 3.52
CA LEU A 306 -30.40 6.17 2.55
C LEU A 306 -31.78 6.81 2.41
N ASN A 307 -31.84 8.14 2.52
CA ASN A 307 -33.09 8.89 2.43
C ASN A 307 -32.93 10.03 1.42
N ASN A 308 -33.62 9.91 0.28
CA ASN A 308 -33.68 10.95 -0.75
C ASN A 308 -32.31 11.39 -1.29
N VAL A 309 -31.48 10.42 -1.66
CA VAL A 309 -30.09 10.63 -2.11
C VAL A 309 -29.94 10.30 -3.59
N THR A 310 -29.01 10.95 -4.28
CA THR A 310 -28.59 10.59 -5.64
C THR A 310 -27.74 9.32 -5.62
N ALA A 311 -27.57 8.68 -6.78
CA ALA A 311 -26.70 7.49 -6.90
C ALA A 311 -25.27 7.77 -6.43
N ARG A 312 -24.73 8.94 -6.77
CA ARG A 312 -23.39 9.38 -6.40
C ARG A 312 -23.25 9.57 -4.89
N GLU A 313 -24.22 10.25 -4.26
CA GLU A 313 -24.24 10.44 -2.80
C GLU A 313 -24.34 9.09 -2.07
N ALA A 314 -25.20 8.20 -2.56
CA ALA A 314 -25.34 6.84 -2.04
C ALA A 314 -24.03 6.05 -2.14
N LEU A 315 -23.39 6.05 -3.31
CA LEU A 315 -22.09 5.39 -3.53
C LEU A 315 -21.04 5.94 -2.57
N GLU A 316 -20.93 7.27 -2.43
CA GLU A 316 -19.99 7.90 -1.52
C GLU A 316 -20.18 7.46 -0.06
N MET A 317 -21.44 7.38 0.42
CA MET A 317 -21.72 6.90 1.77
C MET A 317 -21.39 5.41 1.94
N ILE A 318 -21.78 4.58 0.97
CA ILE A 318 -21.55 3.13 1.00
C ILE A 318 -20.05 2.83 0.99
N THR A 319 -19.28 3.45 0.08
CA THR A 319 -17.85 3.16 -0.07
C THR A 319 -17.04 3.68 1.11
N LYS A 320 -17.36 4.87 1.66
CA LYS A 320 -16.73 5.39 2.89
C LYS A 320 -16.96 4.47 4.09
N ALA A 321 -18.19 4.01 4.29
CA ALA A 321 -18.53 3.14 5.42
C ALA A 321 -17.88 1.74 5.32
N SER A 322 -17.52 1.31 4.10
CA SER A 322 -16.99 -0.03 3.84
C SER A 322 -15.50 -0.05 3.50
N GLY A 323 -14.82 1.11 3.47
CA GLY A 323 -13.41 1.21 3.07
C GLY A 323 -13.16 0.83 1.60
N LEU A 324 -14.15 1.06 0.74
CA LEU A 324 -14.05 0.90 -0.71
C LEU A 324 -13.86 2.27 -1.36
N ALA A 325 -13.63 2.26 -2.67
CA ALA A 325 -13.66 3.43 -3.51
C ALA A 325 -14.58 3.18 -4.72
N TYR A 326 -15.05 4.26 -5.33
CA TYR A 326 -15.77 4.19 -6.58
C TYR A 326 -15.21 5.22 -7.56
N GLU A 327 -15.26 4.91 -8.85
CA GLU A 327 -15.01 5.87 -9.91
C GLU A 327 -16.14 5.85 -10.93
N ARG A 328 -16.38 6.97 -11.60
CA ARG A 328 -17.34 7.02 -12.70
C ARG A 328 -16.70 6.44 -13.95
N TRP A 329 -17.39 5.54 -14.62
CA TRP A 329 -16.94 4.96 -15.88
C TRP A 329 -18.07 4.89 -16.89
N ASN A 330 -17.89 5.52 -18.05
CA ASN A 330 -18.92 5.67 -19.10
C ASN A 330 -20.24 6.18 -18.51
N ASN A 331 -21.34 5.43 -18.68
CA ASN A 331 -22.67 5.75 -18.15
C ASN A 331 -22.96 5.08 -16.78
N GLY A 332 -21.92 4.79 -15.99
CA GLY A 332 -22.05 4.07 -14.73
C GLY A 332 -20.90 4.33 -13.77
N TYR A 333 -20.76 3.43 -12.80
CA TYR A 333 -19.76 3.48 -11.76
C TYR A 333 -19.06 2.13 -11.66
N ILE A 334 -17.81 2.17 -11.24
CA ILE A 334 -17.07 1.00 -10.79
C ILE A 334 -16.77 1.16 -9.30
N VAL A 335 -16.88 0.07 -8.54
CA VAL A 335 -16.66 0.03 -7.09
C VAL A 335 -15.67 -1.08 -6.80
N ALA A 336 -14.57 -0.76 -6.15
CA ALA A 336 -13.53 -1.73 -5.80
C ALA A 336 -12.82 -1.32 -4.52
N SER A 337 -11.90 -2.16 -4.03
CA SER A 337 -10.92 -1.68 -3.05
C SER A 337 -10.07 -0.57 -3.69
N PRO A 338 -9.59 0.43 -2.94
CA PRO A 338 -8.87 1.57 -3.54
C PRO A 338 -7.70 1.17 -4.44
N VAL A 339 -6.87 0.21 -4.00
CA VAL A 339 -5.74 -0.32 -4.79
C VAL A 339 -6.24 -0.96 -6.09
N ARG A 340 -7.31 -1.75 -5.99
CA ARG A 340 -7.85 -2.45 -7.14
C ARG A 340 -8.52 -1.49 -8.13
N LEU A 341 -9.16 -0.44 -7.62
CA LEU A 341 -9.72 0.62 -8.44
C LEU A 341 -8.61 1.31 -9.24
N LEU A 342 -7.50 1.66 -8.59
CA LEU A 342 -6.33 2.23 -9.25
C LEU A 342 -5.75 1.29 -10.29
N GLU A 343 -5.56 0.00 -9.99
CA GLU A 343 -5.10 -0.99 -11.00
C GLU A 343 -6.03 -1.05 -12.23
N ILE A 344 -7.34 -0.97 -12.03
CA ILE A 344 -8.34 -0.99 -13.11
C ILE A 344 -8.26 0.30 -13.95
N LEU A 345 -7.85 1.41 -13.36
CA LEU A 345 -7.67 2.70 -14.05
C LEU A 345 -6.28 2.82 -14.71
N ASP A 346 -5.22 2.39 -14.03
CA ASP A 346 -3.79 2.47 -14.39
C ASP A 346 -3.38 1.48 -15.46
N SER A 347 -4.00 0.29 -15.50
CA SER A 347 -3.74 -0.69 -16.55
C SER A 347 -4.06 -0.16 -17.95
N GLY A 348 -4.70 1.01 -18.06
CA GLY A 348 -5.07 1.62 -19.31
C GLY A 348 -6.09 0.73 -19.99
N MET A 349 -7.32 1.20 -20.09
CA MET A 349 -8.30 0.63 -21.02
C MET A 349 -7.89 0.88 -22.49
N ALA A 350 -6.61 0.71 -22.84
CA ALA A 350 -6.09 0.69 -24.19
C ALA A 350 -6.23 -0.73 -24.75
N LYS A 351 -7.36 -0.95 -25.43
CA LYS A 351 -7.59 -1.99 -26.45
C LYS A 351 -7.35 -3.45 -26.00
N VAL A 352 -8.21 -3.97 -25.14
CA VAL A 352 -8.65 -5.36 -25.30
C VAL A 352 -10.16 -5.30 -25.47
N LYS A 353 -10.62 -5.43 -26.71
CA LYS A 353 -12.05 -5.57 -26.99
C LYS A 353 -12.44 -6.91 -26.37
N GLN A 354 -13.06 -6.86 -25.20
CA GLN A 354 -13.52 -8.07 -24.53
C GLN A 354 -14.79 -8.53 -25.24
N THR A 355 -14.75 -9.74 -25.78
CA THR A 355 -15.93 -10.38 -26.37
C THR A 355 -16.63 -11.19 -25.28
N VAL A 356 -17.95 -11.31 -25.40
CA VAL A 356 -18.76 -12.18 -24.55
C VAL A 356 -19.54 -13.10 -25.45
N GLU A 357 -19.26 -14.40 -25.39
CA GLU A 357 -20.03 -15.42 -26.10
C GLU A 357 -20.69 -16.38 -25.12
N SER A 358 -21.91 -16.81 -25.47
CA SER A 358 -22.66 -17.82 -24.73
C SER A 358 -22.75 -19.10 -25.55
N ILE A 359 -22.17 -20.18 -25.04
CA ILE A 359 -22.17 -21.50 -25.69
C ILE A 359 -23.10 -22.42 -24.92
N GLU A 360 -23.97 -23.15 -25.62
CA GLU A 360 -24.85 -24.14 -24.99
C GLU A 360 -24.05 -25.35 -24.51
N ILE A 361 -24.19 -25.70 -23.24
CA ILE A 361 -23.45 -26.77 -22.59
C ILE A 361 -24.13 -28.10 -22.88
N ARG A 362 -23.38 -29.01 -23.50
CA ARG A 362 -23.78 -30.41 -23.71
C ARG A 362 -22.76 -31.34 -23.05
N GLY A 363 -22.78 -31.41 -21.72
CA GLY A 363 -21.85 -32.24 -20.94
C GLY A 363 -21.74 -31.81 -19.47
N ASP A 364 -20.76 -32.40 -18.76
CA ASP A 364 -20.47 -32.04 -17.37
C ASP A 364 -19.83 -30.65 -17.30
N ILE A 365 -20.55 -29.74 -16.67
CA ILE A 365 -20.20 -28.32 -16.59
C ILE A 365 -18.92 -28.05 -15.82
N VAL A 366 -18.68 -28.81 -14.75
CA VAL A 366 -17.52 -28.63 -13.88
C VAL A 366 -16.26 -29.10 -14.61
N GLN A 367 -16.35 -30.22 -15.34
CA GLN A 367 -15.24 -30.73 -16.13
C GLN A 367 -14.88 -29.78 -17.29
N ILE A 368 -15.89 -29.20 -17.96
CA ILE A 368 -15.70 -28.23 -19.04
C ILE A 368 -15.02 -26.95 -18.51
N GLN A 369 -15.51 -26.40 -17.39
CA GLN A 369 -14.91 -25.21 -16.78
C GLN A 369 -13.47 -25.43 -16.34
N ASN A 370 -13.17 -26.57 -15.71
CA ASN A 370 -11.81 -26.89 -15.28
C ASN A 370 -10.86 -27.07 -16.47
N THR A 371 -11.32 -27.68 -17.56
CA THR A 371 -10.52 -27.84 -18.78
C THR A 371 -10.24 -26.50 -19.44
N LEU A 372 -11.25 -25.63 -19.57
CA LEU A 372 -11.08 -24.29 -20.13
C LEU A 372 -10.11 -23.44 -19.31
N LYS A 373 -10.20 -23.51 -17.98
CA LYS A 373 -9.30 -22.80 -17.07
C LYS A 373 -7.84 -23.25 -17.18
N VAL A 374 -7.61 -24.54 -17.49
CA VAL A 374 -6.25 -25.09 -17.67
C VAL A 374 -5.69 -24.75 -19.04
N VAL A 375 -6.49 -24.85 -20.10
CA VAL A 375 -6.04 -24.65 -21.49
C VAL A 375 -5.95 -23.16 -21.85
N TYR A 376 -6.88 -22.35 -21.34
CA TYR A 376 -6.98 -20.91 -21.61
C TYR A 376 -7.12 -20.13 -20.29
N PRO A 377 -6.02 -19.96 -19.52
CA PRO A 377 -6.07 -19.33 -18.20
C PRO A 377 -6.55 -17.87 -18.22
N ASP A 378 -6.46 -17.21 -19.38
CA ASP A 378 -6.88 -15.82 -19.60
C ASP A 378 -8.39 -15.68 -19.88
N ILE A 379 -9.13 -16.79 -20.10
CA ILE A 379 -10.57 -16.76 -20.37
C ILE A 379 -11.34 -16.97 -19.06
N VAL A 380 -12.24 -16.05 -18.77
CA VAL A 380 -13.14 -16.13 -17.62
C VAL A 380 -14.42 -16.82 -18.04
N THR A 381 -14.78 -17.90 -17.33
CA THR A 381 -16.01 -18.65 -17.58
C THR A 381 -17.04 -18.38 -16.49
N SER A 382 -18.30 -18.14 -16.86
CA SER A 382 -19.43 -18.17 -15.93
C SER A 382 -20.57 -19.03 -16.46
N VAL A 383 -21.46 -19.49 -15.60
CA VAL A 383 -22.56 -20.39 -15.97
C VAL A 383 -23.89 -19.66 -15.80
N SER A 384 -24.72 -19.73 -16.83
CA SER A 384 -26.09 -19.21 -16.80
C SER A 384 -27.05 -20.24 -17.41
N GLY A 385 -27.77 -20.96 -16.54
CA GLY A 385 -28.66 -22.04 -16.94
C GLY A 385 -27.93 -23.16 -17.68
N ARG A 386 -28.32 -23.43 -18.93
CA ARG A 386 -27.68 -24.42 -19.81
C ARG A 386 -26.53 -23.86 -20.65
N TYR A 387 -26.10 -22.62 -20.42
CA TYR A 387 -25.07 -21.95 -21.21
C TYR A 387 -23.83 -21.64 -20.36
N ILE A 388 -22.66 -21.76 -20.97
CA ILE A 388 -21.40 -21.24 -20.43
C ILE A 388 -21.12 -19.93 -21.15
N VAL A 389 -20.87 -18.88 -20.36
CA VAL A 389 -20.52 -17.56 -20.85
C VAL A 389 -19.01 -17.42 -20.75
N LEU A 390 -18.36 -17.21 -21.88
CA LEU A 390 -16.93 -16.98 -21.98
C LEU A 390 -16.69 -15.47 -22.11
N ARG A 391 -15.73 -14.97 -21.34
CA ARG A 391 -15.29 -13.58 -21.40
C ARG A 391 -13.78 -13.52 -21.48
N GLY A 392 -13.28 -12.83 -22.50
CA GLY A 392 -11.86 -12.81 -22.84
C GLY A 392 -11.58 -11.89 -24.03
N GLU A 393 -10.34 -11.86 -24.47
CA GLU A 393 -9.87 -11.09 -25.62
C GLU A 393 -10.47 -11.61 -26.95
N GLU A 394 -10.90 -10.70 -27.85
CA GLU A 394 -11.41 -11.03 -29.20
C GLU A 394 -10.35 -11.84 -29.98
N GLY A 395 -10.67 -13.10 -30.33
CA GLY A 395 -9.75 -14.06 -30.98
C GLY A 395 -9.17 -15.16 -30.07
N LYS A 396 -9.35 -15.03 -28.74
CA LYS A 396 -9.08 -16.10 -27.76
C LYS A 396 -10.36 -16.84 -27.34
N ILE A 397 -11.50 -16.13 -27.32
CA ILE A 397 -12.84 -16.73 -27.33
C ILE A 397 -13.12 -17.19 -28.76
#